data_AF-A0A972R6I6-F1
#
_entry.id   AF-A0A972R6I6-F1
#
_cell.length_a   1.000
_cell.length_b   1.000
_cell.length_c   1.000
_cell.angle_alpha   90.00
_cell.angle_beta   90.00
_cell.angle_gamma   90.00
#
_symmetry.space_group_name_H-M   'P 1'
#
loop_
_entity.id
_entity.type
_entity.pdbx_description
1 polymer ?
#
loop_
_entity_poly.entity_id
_entity_poly.type
_entity_poly.pdbx_seq_one_letter_code
_entity_poly.pdbx_strand_id
1 'polypeptide(L)'
;MANPLKKLAGDTAIYGLGTMVPRLLNYLLVPFYTILVFNKAEYGQITELYAYVAILLVLLTFGMETAFFRYANKEKNAADVYNTSLSAIISVAIVFLGLVVLFSDQISKAIRYSGHSEYILMIALIVAIDAFTAIPFAWLRYEDKAKRFSFIRIASVAINISFNLIFLVVVPKW
;
A
#
# COMPACT_ATOMS: atom_id res chain seq x y z
N MET A 1 7.26 36.43 -15.96
CA MET A 1 6.08 35.56 -15.77
C MET A 1 6.48 34.14 -16.11
N ALA A 2 6.46 33.21 -15.15
CA ALA A 2 6.86 31.83 -15.40
C ALA A 2 5.86 31.19 -16.38
N ASN A 3 6.38 30.65 -17.50
CA ASN A 3 5.57 30.12 -18.59
C ASN A 3 4.73 28.92 -18.09
N PRO A 4 3.39 28.97 -18.14
CA PRO A 4 2.52 27.94 -17.57
C PRO A 4 2.80 26.53 -18.10
N LEU A 5 3.27 26.41 -19.35
CA LEU A 5 3.71 25.15 -19.94
C LEU A 5 4.95 24.56 -19.24
N LYS A 6 5.90 25.39 -18.79
CA LYS A 6 7.09 24.95 -18.07
C LYS A 6 6.75 24.48 -16.65
N LYS A 7 5.77 25.13 -16.01
CA LYS A 7 5.26 24.69 -14.70
C LYS A 7 4.51 23.36 -14.83
N LEU A 8 3.64 23.22 -15.83
CA LEU A 8 2.89 21.99 -16.11
C LEU A 8 3.81 20.81 -16.43
N ALA A 9 4.84 21.02 -17.25
CA ALA A 9 5.83 20.00 -17.57
C ALA A 9 6.66 19.58 -16.34
N GLY A 10 7.03 20.55 -15.47
CA GLY A 10 7.72 20.28 -14.22
C GLY A 10 6.87 19.46 -13.24
N ASP A 11 5.61 19.84 -13.05
CA ASP A 11 4.70 19.13 -12.15
C ASP A 11 4.38 17.73 -12.70
N THR A 12 4.16 17.58 -14.01
CA THR A 12 3.93 16.29 -14.66
C THR A 12 5.15 15.37 -14.55
N ALA A 13 6.36 15.89 -14.72
CA ALA A 13 7.57 15.11 -14.53
C ALA A 13 7.73 14.66 -13.08
N ILE A 14 7.47 15.53 -12.09
CA ILE A 14 7.60 15.19 -10.66
C ILE A 14 6.53 14.18 -10.24
N TYR A 15 5.26 14.39 -10.60
CA TYR A 15 4.17 13.47 -10.28
C TYR A 15 4.29 12.14 -11.05
N GLY A 16 4.70 12.21 -12.31
CA GLY A 16 4.95 11.04 -13.16
C GLY A 16 6.10 10.21 -12.64
N LEU A 17 7.27 10.80 -12.38
CA LEU A 17 8.41 10.09 -11.80
C LEU A 17 8.08 9.56 -10.41
N GLY A 18 7.38 10.33 -9.58
CA GLY A 18 6.98 9.93 -8.23
C GLY A 18 6.01 8.74 -8.18
N THR A 19 5.29 8.46 -9.26
CA THR A 19 4.38 7.31 -9.37
C THR A 19 4.99 6.15 -10.15
N MET A 20 5.81 6.44 -11.18
CA MET A 20 6.43 5.44 -12.06
C MET A 20 7.66 4.81 -11.45
N VAL A 21 8.57 5.58 -10.82
CA VAL A 21 9.81 5.05 -10.24
C VAL A 21 9.53 3.97 -9.20
N PRO A 22 8.62 4.15 -8.23
CA PRO A 22 8.28 3.10 -7.26
C PRO A 22 7.75 1.82 -7.93
N ARG A 23 6.97 1.95 -9.01
CA ARG A 23 6.41 0.81 -9.75
C ARG A 23 7.49 0.06 -10.52
N LEU A 24 8.39 0.80 -11.18
CA LEU A 24 9.51 0.25 -11.93
C LEU A 24 10.47 -0.52 -11.01
N LEU A 25 10.77 0.06 -9.84
CA LEU A 25 11.61 -0.59 -8.84
C LEU A 25 10.98 -1.89 -8.31
N ASN A 26 9.68 -1.90 -8.00
CA ASN A 26 8.97 -3.13 -7.63
C ASN A 26 8.97 -4.18 -8.75
N TYR A 27 8.77 -3.75 -10.00
CA TYR A 27 8.78 -4.66 -11.15
C TYR A 27 10.15 -5.30 -11.36
N LEU A 28 11.24 -4.56 -11.18
CA LEU A 28 12.60 -5.09 -11.28
C LEU A 28 12.94 -6.15 -10.21
N LEU A 29 12.20 -6.21 -9.11
CA LEU A 29 12.34 -7.28 -8.11
C LEU A 29 11.72 -8.60 -8.54
N VAL A 30 10.75 -8.60 -9.46
CA VAL A 30 10.09 -9.83 -9.93
C VAL A 30 11.10 -10.84 -10.50
N PRO A 31 11.98 -10.50 -11.46
CA PRO A 31 12.98 -11.46 -11.94
C PRO A 31 13.95 -11.90 -10.83
N PHE A 32 14.25 -11.04 -9.85
CA PHE A 32 15.05 -11.42 -8.69
C PHE A 32 14.35 -12.51 -7.86
N TYR A 33 13.06 -12.35 -7.56
CA TYR A 33 12.31 -13.37 -6.81
C TYR A 33 12.14 -14.68 -7.57
N THR A 34 11.78 -14.62 -8.86
CA THR A 34 11.39 -15.80 -9.64
C THR A 34 12.58 -16.58 -10.19
N ILE A 35 13.76 -15.97 -10.33
CA ILE A 35 14.95 -16.60 -10.93
C ILE A 35 15.99 -16.98 -9.88
N LEU A 36 16.18 -16.17 -8.83
CA LEU A 36 17.33 -16.31 -7.91
C LEU A 36 16.98 -16.86 -6.52
N VAL A 37 15.73 -16.74 -6.06
CA VAL A 37 15.41 -16.95 -4.64
C VAL A 37 14.35 -18.01 -4.40
N PHE A 38 13.22 -17.99 -5.11
CA PHE A 38 12.09 -18.87 -4.84
C PHE A 38 11.87 -19.89 -5.94
N ASN A 39 11.35 -21.07 -5.57
CA ASN A 39 10.81 -22.01 -6.55
C ASN A 39 9.50 -21.43 -7.14
N LYS A 40 9.20 -21.75 -8.40
CA LYS A 40 7.99 -21.25 -9.09
C LYS A 40 6.69 -21.55 -8.32
N ALA A 41 6.66 -22.67 -7.60
CA ALA A 41 5.53 -23.05 -6.75
C ALA A 41 5.34 -22.09 -5.56
N GLU A 42 6.42 -21.70 -4.87
CA GLU A 42 6.37 -20.80 -3.71
C GLU A 42 6.02 -19.37 -4.12
N TYR A 43 6.56 -18.91 -5.26
CA TYR A 43 6.20 -17.59 -5.80
C TYR A 43 4.73 -17.53 -6.25
N GLY A 44 4.17 -18.66 -6.70
CA GLY A 44 2.74 -18.78 -7.02
C GLY A 44 1.84 -18.57 -5.80
N GLN A 45 2.23 -19.13 -4.65
CA GLN A 45 1.52 -18.96 -3.38
C GLN A 45 1.50 -17.50 -2.93
N ILE A 46 2.64 -16.82 -2.99
CA ILE A 46 2.76 -15.38 -2.68
C ILE A 46 1.85 -14.56 -3.61
N THR A 47 1.87 -14.86 -4.91
CA THR A 47 1.05 -14.14 -5.91
C THR A 47 -0.44 -14.28 -5.63
N GLU A 48 -0.90 -15.47 -5.24
CA GLU A 48 -2.29 -15.72 -4.84
C GLU A 48 -2.67 -14.91 -3.60
N LEU A 49 -1.83 -14.89 -2.58
CA LEU A 49 -2.03 -14.12 -1.36
C LEU A 49 -2.13 -12.61 -1.63
N TYR A 50 -1.27 -12.07 -2.51
CA TYR A 50 -1.34 -10.66 -2.93
C TYR A 50 -2.58 -10.35 -3.78
N ALA A 51 -3.17 -11.31 -4.48
CA ALA A 51 -4.44 -11.12 -5.17
C ALA A 51 -5.59 -10.91 -4.16
N TYR A 52 -5.60 -11.65 -3.04
CA TYR A 52 -6.55 -11.42 -1.96
C TYR A 52 -6.35 -10.04 -1.30
N VAL A 53 -5.11 -9.64 -1.06
CA VAL A 53 -4.77 -8.29 -0.56
C VAL A 53 -5.40 -7.20 -1.42
N ALA A 54 -5.29 -7.30 -2.74
CA ALA A 54 -5.84 -6.31 -3.66
C ALA A 54 -7.36 -6.17 -3.53
N ILE A 55 -8.09 -7.29 -3.43
CA ILE A 55 -9.55 -7.28 -3.24
C ILE A 55 -9.91 -6.69 -1.87
N LEU A 56 -9.22 -7.14 -0.80
CA LEU A 56 -9.47 -6.68 0.55
C LEU A 56 -9.21 -5.18 0.69
N LEU A 57 -8.15 -4.64 0.08
CA LEU A 57 -7.84 -3.22 0.12
C LEU A 57 -8.94 -2.37 -0.50
N VAL A 58 -9.52 -2.81 -1.63
CA VAL A 58 -10.64 -2.12 -2.28
C VAL A 58 -11.87 -2.11 -1.37
N LEU A 59 -12.17 -3.24 -0.71
CA LEU A 59 -13.28 -3.35 0.23
C LEU A 59 -13.06 -2.50 1.49
N LEU A 60 -11.87 -2.57 2.10
CA LEU A 60 -11.54 -1.86 3.34
C LEU A 60 -11.41 -0.35 3.17
N THR A 61 -11.00 0.10 1.98
CA THR A 61 -10.89 1.54 1.69
C THR A 61 -12.25 2.11 1.27
N PHE A 62 -13.17 1.27 0.78
CA PHE A 62 -14.54 1.61 0.34
C PHE A 62 -14.64 2.91 -0.48
N GLY A 63 -13.61 3.22 -1.28
CA GLY A 63 -13.53 4.43 -2.09
C GLY A 63 -13.38 5.75 -1.31
N MET A 64 -13.02 5.70 -0.02
CA MET A 64 -12.90 6.88 0.84
C MET A 64 -11.93 7.94 0.34
N GLU A 65 -10.88 7.56 -0.38
CA GLU A 65 -10.00 8.54 -1.03
C GLU A 65 -10.81 9.48 -1.94
N THR A 66 -11.73 8.94 -2.74
CA THR A 66 -12.55 9.73 -3.68
C THR A 66 -13.59 10.57 -2.94
N ALA A 67 -14.19 10.01 -1.88
CA ALA A 67 -15.12 10.75 -1.02
C ALA A 67 -14.41 11.92 -0.34
N PHE A 68 -13.22 11.68 0.23
CA PHE A 68 -12.39 12.69 0.85
C PHE A 68 -12.12 13.86 -0.10
N PHE A 69 -11.68 13.62 -1.35
CA PHE A 69 -11.46 14.70 -2.31
C PHE A 69 -12.73 15.47 -2.66
N ARG A 70 -13.88 14.80 -2.74
CA ARG A 70 -15.16 15.44 -3.06
C ARG A 70 -15.64 16.35 -1.93
N TYR A 71 -15.48 15.93 -0.67
CA TYR A 71 -15.95 16.69 0.49
C TYR A 71 -14.94 17.75 0.94
N ALA A 72 -13.63 17.46 0.87
CA ALA A 72 -12.59 18.42 1.21
C ALA A 72 -12.64 19.68 0.33
N ASN A 73 -13.06 19.57 -0.94
CA ASN A 73 -13.24 20.71 -1.84
C ASN A 73 -14.56 21.48 -1.65
N LYS A 74 -15.55 20.91 -0.94
CA LYS A 74 -16.87 21.52 -0.73
C LYS A 74 -17.04 22.16 0.64
N GLU A 75 -16.42 21.57 1.66
CA GLU A 75 -16.48 22.05 3.04
C GLU A 75 -15.42 23.13 3.31
N LYS A 76 -15.74 24.09 4.17
CA LYS A 76 -14.76 25.11 4.60
C LYS A 76 -13.64 24.51 5.45
N ASN A 77 -13.90 23.41 6.15
CA ASN A 77 -12.96 22.74 7.05
C ASN A 77 -12.53 21.37 6.51
N ALA A 78 -11.57 21.36 5.58
CA ALA A 78 -11.00 20.10 5.06
C ALA A 78 -10.39 19.22 6.17
N ALA A 79 -9.88 19.82 7.26
CA ALA A 79 -9.30 19.10 8.39
C ALA A 79 -10.32 18.24 9.16
N ASP A 80 -11.57 18.69 9.27
CA ASP A 80 -12.63 17.92 9.92
C ASP A 80 -12.99 16.71 9.04
N VAL A 81 -13.11 16.91 7.73
CA VAL A 81 -13.33 15.84 6.74
C VAL A 81 -12.20 14.80 6.78
N TYR A 82 -10.96 15.25 6.95
CA TYR A 82 -9.81 14.36 7.13
C TYR A 82 -9.93 13.50 8.38
N ASN A 83 -10.21 14.11 9.53
CA ASN A 83 -10.34 13.38 10.80
C ASN A 83 -11.51 12.37 10.76
N THR A 84 -12.65 12.75 10.18
CA THR A 84 -13.79 11.84 10.01
C THR A 84 -13.47 10.70 9.04
N SER A 85 -12.77 10.99 7.94
CA SER A 85 -12.41 9.95 6.96
C SER A 85 -11.40 8.96 7.55
N LEU A 86 -10.43 9.48 8.31
CA LEU A 86 -9.42 8.68 8.97
C LEU A 86 -10.02 7.80 10.07
N SER A 87 -10.88 8.36 10.92
CA SER A 87 -11.53 7.59 11.99
C SER A 87 -12.45 6.50 11.45
N ALA A 88 -13.15 6.75 10.34
CA ALA A 88 -13.97 5.75 9.67
C ALA A 88 -13.13 4.55 9.18
N ILE A 89 -12.02 4.81 8.48
CA ILE A 89 -11.13 3.73 8.02
C ILE A 89 -10.48 2.99 9.18
N ILE A 90 -10.02 3.70 10.22
CA ILE A 90 -9.44 3.05 11.40
C ILE A 90 -10.47 2.13 12.06
N SER A 91 -11.72 2.58 12.19
CA SER A 91 -12.80 1.79 12.79
C SER A 91 -13.05 0.51 11.98
N VAL A 92 -13.14 0.61 10.66
CA VAL A 92 -13.30 -0.54 9.76
C VAL A 92 -12.08 -1.47 9.82
N ALA A 93 -10.86 -0.93 9.84
CA ALA A 93 -9.63 -1.69 9.93
C ALA A 93 -9.50 -2.46 11.26
N ILE A 94 -9.90 -1.86 12.39
CA ILE A 94 -9.91 -2.51 13.70
C ILE A 94 -10.91 -3.68 13.70
N VAL A 95 -12.13 -3.46 13.19
CA VAL A 95 -13.13 -4.53 13.08
C VAL A 95 -12.63 -5.65 12.19
N PHE A 96 -12.04 -5.31 11.03
CA PHE A 96 -11.44 -6.28 10.13
C PHE A 96 -10.32 -7.10 10.79
N LEU A 97 -9.37 -6.44 11.46
CA LEU A 97 -8.30 -7.13 12.17
C LEU A 97 -8.84 -8.04 13.28
N GLY A 98 -9.83 -7.57 14.05
CA GLY A 98 -10.50 -8.38 15.07
C GLY A 98 -11.13 -9.63 14.48
N LEU A 99 -11.83 -9.52 13.34
CA LEU A 99 -12.40 -10.66 12.63
C LEU A 99 -11.31 -11.61 12.12
N VAL A 100 -10.24 -11.10 11.49
CA VAL A 100 -9.18 -11.97 10.98
C VAL A 100 -8.48 -12.72 12.12
N VAL A 101 -8.22 -12.08 13.26
CA VAL A 101 -7.62 -12.75 14.42
C VAL A 101 -8.53 -13.88 14.93
N LEU A 102 -9.83 -13.61 15.09
CA LEU A 102 -10.80 -14.59 15.58
C LEU A 102 -11.03 -15.76 14.61
N PHE A 103 -10.99 -15.50 13.30
CA PHE A 103 -11.27 -16.50 12.26
C PHE A 103 -10.00 -17.01 11.54
N SER A 104 -8.81 -16.65 12.01
CA SER A 104 -7.52 -16.95 11.36
C SER A 104 -7.35 -18.44 11.03
N ASP A 105 -7.69 -19.33 11.96
CA ASP A 105 -7.62 -20.78 11.77
C ASP A 105 -8.64 -21.32 10.76
N GLN A 106 -9.82 -20.72 10.68
CA GLN A 106 -10.85 -21.13 9.71
C GLN A 106 -10.47 -20.67 8.30
N ILE A 107 -9.91 -19.46 8.18
CA ILE A 107 -9.40 -18.92 6.93
C ILE A 107 -8.19 -19.74 6.45
N SER A 108 -7.26 -20.09 7.35
CA SER A 108 -6.10 -20.96 7.03
C SER A 108 -6.54 -22.30 6.43
N LYS A 109 -7.56 -22.93 7.02
CA LYS A 109 -8.14 -24.19 6.51
C LYS A 109 -8.86 -24.00 5.18
N ALA A 110 -9.59 -22.90 5.00
CA ALA A 110 -10.33 -22.61 3.76
C ALA A 110 -9.40 -22.37 2.55
N ILE A 111 -8.27 -21.69 2.76
CA ILE A 111 -7.29 -21.41 1.70
C ILE A 111 -6.27 -22.58 1.54
N ARG A 112 -6.47 -23.70 2.25
CA ARG A 112 -5.59 -24.90 2.22
C ARG A 112 -4.13 -24.64 2.65
N TYR A 113 -3.83 -23.51 3.29
CA TYR A 113 -2.53 -23.21 3.92
C TYR A 113 -2.52 -23.71 5.38
N SER A 114 -2.81 -24.99 5.55
CA SER A 114 -2.89 -25.67 6.84
C SER A 114 -1.58 -25.48 7.62
N GLY A 115 -1.60 -24.67 8.69
CA GLY A 115 -0.46 -24.52 9.61
C GLY A 115 0.31 -23.20 9.53
N HIS A 116 -0.07 -22.26 8.66
CA HIS A 116 0.55 -20.92 8.60
C HIS A 116 -0.46 -19.78 8.83
N SER A 117 -1.22 -19.83 9.92
CA SER A 117 -2.12 -18.74 10.34
C SER A 117 -1.39 -17.39 10.47
N GLU A 118 -0.08 -17.42 10.71
CA GLU A 118 0.80 -16.24 10.76
C GLU A 118 0.82 -15.44 9.45
N TYR A 119 0.80 -16.08 8.27
CA TYR A 119 0.79 -15.35 6.99
C TYR A 119 -0.50 -14.57 6.79
N ILE A 120 -1.64 -15.13 7.22
CA ILE A 120 -2.94 -14.45 7.15
C ILE A 120 -2.95 -13.23 8.06
N LEU A 121 -2.40 -13.34 9.27
CA LEU A 121 -2.25 -12.22 10.19
C LEU A 121 -1.32 -11.14 9.63
N MET A 122 -0.18 -11.51 9.05
CA MET A 122 0.74 -10.57 8.40
C MET A 122 0.05 -9.83 7.25
N ILE A 123 -0.68 -10.55 6.40
CA ILE A 123 -1.44 -9.97 5.29
C ILE A 123 -2.52 -9.01 5.78
N ALA A 124 -3.29 -9.40 6.79
CA ALA A 124 -4.32 -8.54 7.34
C ALA A 124 -3.74 -7.25 7.94
N LEU A 125 -2.57 -7.35 8.59
CA LEU A 125 -1.85 -6.20 9.11
C LEU A 125 -1.33 -5.29 7.98
N ILE A 126 -0.80 -5.85 6.90
CA ILE A 126 -0.40 -5.10 5.70
C ILE A 126 -1.61 -4.35 5.12
N VAL A 127 -2.74 -5.04 4.90
CA VAL A 127 -3.96 -4.42 4.34
C VAL A 127 -4.48 -3.30 5.25
N ALA A 128 -4.48 -3.50 6.57
CA ALA A 128 -4.93 -2.49 7.52
C ALA A 128 -4.04 -1.24 7.50
N ILE A 129 -2.72 -1.41 7.42
CA ILE A 129 -1.76 -0.30 7.30
C ILE A 129 -1.93 0.40 5.95
N ASP A 130 -2.09 -0.34 4.85
CA ASP A 130 -2.29 0.23 3.52
C ASP A 130 -3.59 1.03 3.44
N ALA A 131 -4.68 0.51 3.99
CA ALA A 131 -5.95 1.21 4.09
C ALA A 131 -5.83 2.50 4.93
N PHE A 132 -5.11 2.46 6.05
CA PHE A 132 -4.85 3.64 6.87
C PHE A 132 -4.02 4.69 6.11
N THR A 133 -2.93 4.30 5.47
CA THR A 133 -2.01 5.23 4.79
C THR A 133 -2.62 5.88 3.55
N ALA A 134 -3.65 5.27 2.95
CA ALA A 134 -4.43 5.85 1.84
C ALA A 134 -4.92 7.28 2.12
N ILE A 135 -5.43 7.56 3.33
CA ILE A 135 -6.01 8.88 3.68
C ILE A 135 -4.95 9.97 3.91
N PRO A 136 -3.88 9.76 4.70
CA PRO A 136 -2.75 10.69 4.76
C PRO A 136 -2.13 10.99 3.38
N PHE A 137 -2.05 9.97 2.52
CA PHE A 137 -1.59 10.17 1.14
C PHE A 137 -2.57 11.00 0.31
N ALA A 138 -3.88 10.79 0.46
CA ALA A 138 -4.90 11.64 -0.15
C ALA A 138 -4.84 13.08 0.37
N TRP A 139 -4.58 13.29 1.66
CA TRP A 139 -4.39 14.62 2.27
C TRP A 139 -3.17 15.36 1.68
N LEU A 140 -2.02 14.69 1.60
CA LEU A 140 -0.81 15.24 0.98
C LEU A 140 -1.04 15.68 -0.48
N ARG A 141 -1.89 14.95 -1.21
CA ARG A 141 -2.30 15.30 -2.57
C ARG A 141 -3.28 16.47 -2.60
N TYR A 142 -4.19 16.56 -1.63
CA TYR A 142 -5.10 17.70 -1.49
C TYR A 142 -4.36 19.01 -1.21
N GLU A 143 -3.32 18.98 -0.38
CA GLU A 143 -2.47 20.16 -0.09
C GLU A 143 -1.48 20.53 -1.22
N ASP A 144 -1.54 19.84 -2.38
CA ASP A 144 -0.62 19.99 -3.51
C ASP A 144 0.87 19.83 -3.12
N LYS A 145 1.16 19.04 -2.07
CA LYS A 145 2.51 18.76 -1.57
C LYS A 145 3.15 17.60 -2.34
N ALA A 146 3.12 17.68 -3.67
CA ALA A 146 3.65 16.71 -4.64
C ALA A 146 5.00 16.11 -4.26
N LYS A 147 5.93 16.99 -3.91
CA LYS A 147 7.33 16.66 -3.62
C LYS A 147 7.45 15.79 -2.36
N ARG A 148 6.69 16.11 -1.31
CA ARG A 148 6.68 15.33 -0.06
C ARG A 148 6.03 13.96 -0.28
N PHE A 149 4.91 13.91 -1.00
CA PHE A 149 4.24 12.67 -1.38
C PHE A 149 5.18 11.73 -2.14
N SER A 150 5.81 12.24 -3.20
CA SER A 150 6.75 11.48 -4.04
C SER A 150 7.95 11.00 -3.23
N PHE A 151 8.53 11.86 -2.41
CA PHE A 151 9.69 11.51 -1.59
C PHE A 151 9.36 10.39 -0.60
N ILE A 152 8.25 10.51 0.15
CA ILE A 152 7.81 9.49 1.12
C ILE A 152 7.57 8.15 0.42
N ARG A 153 6.91 8.17 -0.74
CA ARG A 153 6.56 6.95 -1.47
C ARG A 153 7.79 6.27 -2.09
N ILE A 154 8.73 7.04 -2.65
CA ILE A 154 10.01 6.51 -3.15
C ILE A 154 10.84 5.96 -1.99
N ALA A 155 10.94 6.69 -0.87
CA ALA A 155 11.68 6.24 0.31
C ALA A 155 11.10 4.95 0.89
N SER A 156 9.77 4.85 0.99
CA SER A 156 9.09 3.63 1.45
C SER A 156 9.43 2.42 0.57
N VAL A 157 9.38 2.58 -0.75
CA VAL A 157 9.76 1.49 -1.68
C VAL A 157 11.25 1.17 -1.60
N ALA A 158 12.12 2.18 -1.49
CA ALA A 158 13.56 1.95 -1.34
C ALA A 158 13.89 1.19 -0.04
N ILE A 159 13.24 1.52 1.07
CA ILE A 159 13.37 0.81 2.34
C ILE A 159 12.85 -0.63 2.21
N ASN A 160 11.67 -0.81 1.60
CA ASN A 160 11.09 -2.14 1.37
C ASN A 160 12.03 -3.03 0.55
N ILE A 161 12.57 -2.51 -0.55
CA ILE A 161 13.57 -3.20 -1.38
C ILE A 161 14.82 -3.51 -0.59
N SER A 162 15.33 -2.55 0.19
CA SER A 162 16.55 -2.74 0.98
C SER A 162 16.37 -3.86 2.01
N PHE A 163 15.26 -3.85 2.75
CA PHE A 163 14.93 -4.93 3.68
C PHE A 163 14.74 -6.26 2.98
N ASN A 164 14.04 -6.27 1.85
CA ASN A 164 13.83 -7.48 1.10
C ASN A 164 15.17 -8.10 0.62
N LEU A 165 16.09 -7.29 0.10
CA LEU A 165 17.43 -7.73 -0.29
C LEU A 165 18.26 -8.19 0.91
N ILE A 166 18.20 -7.49 2.05
CA ILE A 166 18.92 -7.90 3.27
C ILE A 166 18.40 -9.27 3.74
N PHE A 167 17.07 -9.42 3.88
CA PHE A 167 16.47 -10.66 4.36
C PHE A 167 16.63 -11.83 3.37
N LEU A 168 16.63 -11.60 2.06
CA LEU A 168 16.72 -12.69 1.07
C LEU A 168 18.13 -12.98 0.56
N VAL A 169 19.10 -12.07 0.72
CA VAL A 169 20.48 -12.29 0.22
C VAL A 169 21.48 -12.46 1.36
N VAL A 170 21.33 -11.69 2.44
CA VAL A 170 22.32 -11.63 3.53
C VAL A 170 21.99 -12.66 4.61
N VAL A 171 20.71 -12.79 4.99
CA VAL A 171 20.28 -13.73 6.04
C VAL A 171 20.40 -15.22 5.64
N PRO A 172 20.12 -15.68 4.40
CA PRO A 172 20.35 -17.09 4.04
C PRO A 172 21.83 -17.47 3.87
N LYS A 173 22.76 -16.52 4.03
CA LYS A 173 24.21 -16.80 4.05
C LYS A 173 24.75 -17.00 5.48
N TRP A 174 23.90 -17.04 6.49
CA TRP A 174 24.23 -17.37 7.87
C TRP A 174 23.55 -18.67 8.30
#